data_AF-A0A925RM14-F1
#
_entry.id   AF-A0A925RM14-F1
#
_cell.length_a   1.000
_cell.length_b   1.000
_cell.length_c   1.000
_cell.angle_alpha   90.00
_cell.angle_beta   90.00
_cell.angle_gamma   90.00
#
_symmetry.space_group_name_H-M   'P 1'
#
loop_
_entity.id
_entity.type
_entity.pdbx_description
1 polymer ?
#
loop_
_entity_poly.entity_id
_entity_poly.type
_entity_poly.pdbx_seq_one_letter_code
_entity_poly.pdbx_strand_id
1 'polypeptide(L)'
;MLIIRDPQKAALQEAANRRTAKLLCADVREGFPEATAALSDAALVERIARALGRAQHHGLSLASDLIAFLSLSFVIGEGFDDHGVFHEVLTDDTLSDRWRIDELFVRANDDDFASVLAACRIATPDGD
;
A
#
# COMPACT_ATOMS: atom_id res chain seq x y z
N MET A 1 2.13 -26.57 -24.69
CA MET A 1 2.96 -25.63 -23.90
C MET A 1 2.13 -24.37 -23.69
N LEU A 2 1.78 -24.05 -22.44
CA LEU A 2 0.97 -22.86 -22.13
C LEU A 2 1.92 -21.65 -22.04
N ILE A 3 1.82 -20.69 -22.96
CA ILE A 3 2.53 -19.42 -22.87
C ILE A 3 1.60 -18.44 -22.18
N ILE A 4 1.86 -18.12 -20.91
CA ILE A 4 1.13 -17.07 -20.20
C ILE A 4 1.69 -15.73 -20.66
N ARG A 5 0.82 -14.88 -21.20
CA ARG A 5 1.18 -13.50 -21.62
C ARG A 5 1.04 -12.54 -20.43
N ASP A 6 1.80 -11.46 -20.41
CA ASP A 6 1.78 -10.46 -19.32
C ASP A 6 0.37 -9.96 -18.94
N PRO A 7 -0.56 -9.72 -19.88
CA PRO A 7 -1.93 -9.32 -19.52
C PRO A 7 -2.69 -10.39 -18.71
N GLN A 8 -2.42 -11.68 -18.96
CA GLN A 8 -3.06 -12.78 -18.24
C GLN A 8 -2.49 -12.92 -16.84
N LYS A 9 -1.18 -12.70 -16.68
CA LYS A 9 -0.52 -12.64 -15.38
C LYS A 9 -1.06 -11.47 -14.55
N ALA A 10 -1.19 -10.29 -15.15
CA ALA A 10 -1.76 -9.12 -14.49
C ALA A 10 -3.21 -9.34 -14.06
N ALA A 11 -4.06 -9.91 -14.92
CA ALA A 11 -5.44 -10.23 -14.58
C ALA A 11 -5.55 -11.25 -13.42
N LEU A 12 -4.66 -12.25 -13.39
CA LEU A 12 -4.60 -13.22 -12.29
C LEU A 12 -4.15 -12.56 -10.98
N GLN A 13 -3.16 -11.68 -11.05
CA GLN A 13 -2.66 -10.95 -9.88
C GLN A 13 -3.73 -10.02 -9.30
N GLU A 14 -4.45 -9.28 -10.15
CA GLU A 14 -5.55 -8.43 -9.72
C GLU A 14 -6.68 -9.24 -9.06
N ALA A 15 -7.04 -10.39 -9.63
CA ALA A 15 -8.02 -11.29 -9.02
C ALA A 15 -7.55 -11.84 -7.66
N ALA A 16 -6.26 -12.16 -7.54
CA ALA A 16 -5.65 -12.58 -6.27
C ALA A 16 -5.69 -11.45 -5.24
N ASN A 17 -5.31 -10.23 -5.63
CA ASN A 17 -5.33 -9.05 -4.77
C ASN A 17 -6.74 -8.75 -4.25
N ARG A 18 -7.77 -8.81 -5.11
CA ARG A 18 -9.17 -8.66 -4.70
C ARG A 18 -9.63 -9.74 -3.72
N ARG A 19 -9.17 -10.98 -3.87
CA ARG A 19 -9.49 -12.06 -2.94
C ARG A 19 -8.84 -11.83 -1.57
N THR A 20 -7.56 -11.47 -1.57
CA THR A 20 -6.82 -11.14 -0.34
C THR A 20 -7.44 -9.93 0.36
N ALA A 21 -7.81 -8.89 -0.39
CA ALA A 21 -8.47 -7.70 0.15
C ALA A 21 -9.76 -8.03 0.90
N LYS A 22 -10.59 -8.92 0.37
CA LYS A 22 -11.81 -9.39 1.06
C LYS A 22 -11.53 -10.10 2.38
N LEU A 23 -10.43 -10.84 2.47
CA LEU A 23 -10.03 -11.53 3.70
C LEU A 23 -9.52 -10.53 4.76
N LEU A 24 -8.80 -9.48 4.33
CA LEU A 24 -8.22 -8.49 5.22
C LEU A 24 -9.20 -7.41 5.69
N CYS A 25 -10.40 -7.30 5.10
CA CYS A 25 -11.35 -6.25 5.48
C CYS A 25 -11.71 -6.24 6.97
N ALA A 26 -11.84 -7.41 7.60
CA ALA A 26 -12.16 -7.52 9.01
C ALA A 26 -11.00 -6.97 9.87
N ASP A 27 -9.79 -7.49 9.63
CA ASP A 27 -8.58 -7.10 10.34
C ASP A 27 -8.28 -5.59 10.18
N VAL A 28 -8.48 -5.05 8.98
CA VAL A 28 -8.27 -3.64 8.68
C VAL A 28 -9.30 -2.75 9.37
N ARG A 29 -10.57 -3.19 9.49
CA ARG A 29 -11.60 -2.46 10.24
C ARG A 29 -11.32 -2.46 11.74
N GLU A 30 -10.82 -3.56 12.27
CA GLU A 30 -10.43 -3.67 13.67
C GLU A 30 -9.19 -2.82 13.97
N GLY A 31 -8.18 -2.83 13.09
CA GLY A 31 -6.95 -2.06 13.26
C GLY A 31 -7.08 -0.56 12.99
N PHE A 32 -7.98 -0.16 12.07
CA PHE A 32 -8.16 1.23 11.65
C PHE A 32 -9.64 1.64 11.63
N PRO A 33 -10.34 1.63 12.78
CA PRO A 33 -11.78 1.88 12.84
C PRO A 33 -12.14 3.29 12.35
N GLU A 34 -11.35 4.31 12.71
CA GLU A 34 -11.62 5.70 12.29
C GLU A 34 -11.43 5.90 10.79
N ALA A 35 -10.34 5.37 10.21
CA ALA A 35 -10.04 5.50 8.79
C ALA A 35 -10.99 4.68 7.89
N THR A 36 -11.67 3.68 8.46
CA THR A 36 -12.62 2.82 7.74
C THR A 36 -14.08 3.10 8.04
N ALA A 37 -14.40 3.94 9.03
CA ALA A 37 -15.76 4.21 9.48
C ALA A 37 -16.68 4.74 8.36
N ALA A 38 -16.15 5.55 7.45
CA ALA A 38 -16.90 6.12 6.34
C ALA A 38 -16.94 5.22 5.09
N LEU A 39 -16.20 4.11 5.07
CA LEU A 39 -16.03 3.27 3.88
C LEU A 39 -17.03 2.11 3.87
N SER A 40 -17.76 1.99 2.76
CA SER A 40 -18.50 0.76 2.45
C SER A 40 -17.54 -0.42 2.29
N ASP A 41 -18.06 -1.64 2.48
CA ASP A 41 -17.28 -2.88 2.28
C ASP A 41 -16.63 -2.94 0.89
N ALA A 42 -17.37 -2.53 -0.14
CA ALA A 42 -16.87 -2.50 -1.51
C ALA A 42 -15.74 -1.47 -1.70
N ALA A 43 -15.88 -0.28 -1.10
CA ALA A 43 -14.84 0.75 -1.15
C ALA A 43 -13.58 0.32 -0.38
N LEU A 44 -13.75 -0.33 0.77
CA LEU A 44 -12.63 -0.87 1.55
C LEU A 44 -11.88 -1.97 0.80
N VAL A 45 -12.60 -2.92 0.19
CA VAL A 45 -11.99 -3.97 -0.64
C VAL A 45 -11.18 -3.36 -1.79
N GLU A 46 -11.75 -2.37 -2.47
CA GLU A 46 -11.08 -1.70 -3.59
C GLU A 46 -9.82 -0.96 -3.13
N ARG A 47 -9.89 -0.24 -1.99
CA ARG A 47 -8.74 0.46 -1.41
C ARG A 47 -7.62 -0.49 -1.02
N ILE A 48 -7.95 -1.60 -0.35
CA ILE A 48 -6.95 -2.62 0.02
C ILE A 48 -6.35 -3.27 -1.23
N ALA A 49 -7.17 -3.63 -2.23
CA ALA A 49 -6.69 -4.24 -3.47
C ALA A 49 -5.71 -3.32 -4.23
N ARG A 50 -6.01 -2.01 -4.29
CA ARG A 50 -5.11 -1.01 -4.88
C ARG A 50 -3.80 -0.88 -4.11
N ALA A 51 -3.86 -0.84 -2.77
CA ALA A 51 -2.65 -0.78 -1.95
C ALA A 51 -1.75 -2.01 -2.15
N LEU A 52 -2.33 -3.21 -2.24
CA LEU A 52 -1.58 -4.43 -2.56
C LEU A 52 -0.97 -4.39 -3.97
N GLY A 53 -1.71 -3.85 -4.94
CA GLY A 53 -1.20 -3.66 -6.30
C GLY A 53 -0.01 -2.70 -6.36
N ARG A 54 -0.08 -1.56 -5.64
CA ARG A 54 1.03 -0.61 -5.54
C ARG A 54 2.24 -1.21 -4.82
N ALA A 55 2.03 -1.89 -3.71
CA ALA A 55 3.11 -2.58 -3.00
C ALA A 55 3.86 -3.56 -3.91
N GLN A 56 3.13 -4.36 -4.69
CA GLN A 56 3.73 -5.28 -5.66
C GLN A 56 4.44 -4.57 -6.82
N HIS A 57 3.97 -3.38 -7.22
CA HIS A 57 4.66 -2.55 -8.21
C HIS A 57 6.04 -2.10 -7.72
N HIS A 58 6.17 -1.81 -6.41
CA HIS A 58 7.44 -1.53 -5.73
C HIS A 58 8.28 -2.78 -5.40
N GLY A 59 7.95 -3.92 -6.02
CA GLY A 59 8.67 -5.19 -5.82
C GLY A 59 8.40 -5.87 -4.49
N LEU A 60 7.44 -5.40 -3.68
CA LEU A 60 7.13 -6.03 -2.39
C LEU A 60 6.33 -7.32 -2.61
N SER A 61 6.90 -8.45 -2.21
CA SER A 61 6.29 -9.77 -2.35
C SER A 61 6.06 -10.51 -1.04
N LEU A 62 6.69 -10.08 0.06
CA LEU A 62 6.52 -10.73 1.36
C LEU A 62 5.23 -10.27 2.04
N ALA A 63 4.55 -11.19 2.71
CA ALA A 63 3.29 -10.87 3.39
C ALA A 63 3.45 -9.78 4.47
N SER A 64 4.58 -9.78 5.20
CA SER A 64 4.93 -8.74 6.16
C SER A 64 4.98 -7.35 5.51
N ASP A 65 5.62 -7.26 4.36
CA ASP A 65 5.89 -6.00 3.67
C ASP A 65 4.61 -5.44 3.06
N LEU A 66 3.77 -6.32 2.51
CA LEU A 66 2.44 -5.99 2.02
C LEU A 66 1.55 -5.45 3.15
N ILE A 67 1.59 -6.05 4.34
CA ILE A 67 0.81 -5.60 5.51
C ILE A 67 1.33 -4.27 6.05
N ALA A 68 2.66 -4.09 6.09
CA ALA A 68 3.28 -2.84 6.51
C ALA A 68 2.91 -1.70 5.55
N PHE A 69 3.05 -1.92 4.24
CA PHE A 69 2.65 -0.96 3.22
C PHE A 69 1.16 -0.63 3.30
N LEU A 70 0.31 -1.64 3.50
CA LEU A 70 -1.13 -1.44 3.68
C LEU A 70 -1.41 -0.56 4.90
N SER A 71 -0.78 -0.86 6.03
CA SER A 71 -0.91 -0.08 7.27
C SER A 71 -0.50 1.38 7.07
N LEU A 72 0.63 1.62 6.41
CA LEU A 72 1.08 2.97 6.07
C LEU A 72 0.07 3.73 5.20
N SER A 73 -0.61 3.05 4.26
CA SER A 73 -1.66 3.67 3.44
C SER A 73 -2.92 4.10 4.22
N PHE A 74 -3.15 3.52 5.40
CA PHE A 74 -4.24 3.92 6.29
C PHE A 74 -3.81 4.97 7.31
N VAL A 75 -2.55 4.95 7.75
CA VAL A 75 -2.01 5.93 8.70
C VAL A 75 -1.68 7.25 8.02
N ILE A 76 -0.99 7.20 6.87
CA ILE A 76 -0.45 8.38 6.20
C ILE A 76 -1.44 8.93 5.17
N GLY A 77 -2.04 8.04 4.39
CA GLY A 77 -2.96 8.38 3.32
C GLY A 77 -2.68 7.59 2.05
N GLU A 78 -3.60 7.67 1.10
CA GLU A 78 -3.38 7.08 -0.22
C GLU A 78 -2.31 7.89 -0.97
N GLY A 79 -1.34 7.19 -1.59
CA GLY A 79 -0.27 7.83 -2.39
C GLY A 79 0.96 8.27 -1.60
N PHE A 80 1.10 7.89 -0.32
CA PHE A 80 2.32 8.17 0.45
C PHE A 80 3.59 7.66 -0.23
N ASP A 81 3.46 6.60 -1.04
CA ASP A 81 4.54 5.92 -1.76
C ASP A 81 5.13 6.74 -2.92
N ASP A 82 4.48 7.83 -3.33
CA ASP A 82 4.97 8.76 -4.35
C ASP A 82 5.63 10.01 -3.74
N HIS A 83 5.82 10.06 -2.41
CA HIS A 83 6.27 11.26 -1.72
C HIS A 83 7.58 11.07 -0.92
N GLY A 84 8.54 11.96 -1.19
CA GLY A 84 9.75 12.16 -0.38
C GLY A 84 10.55 10.88 -0.14
N VAL A 85 10.99 10.69 1.10
CA VAL A 85 11.82 9.56 1.52
C VAL A 85 11.17 8.20 1.26
N PHE A 86 9.83 8.12 1.26
CA PHE A 86 9.12 6.86 1.00
C PHE A 86 9.28 6.44 -0.45
N HIS A 87 9.14 7.37 -1.39
CA HIS A 87 9.36 7.08 -2.81
C HIS A 87 10.82 6.69 -3.08
N GLU A 88 11.77 7.44 -2.51
CA GLU A 88 13.21 7.18 -2.68
C GLU A 88 13.60 5.79 -2.18
N VAL A 89 13.13 5.37 -1.00
CA VAL A 89 13.43 4.03 -0.47
C VAL A 89 12.67 2.94 -1.21
N LEU A 90 11.41 3.18 -1.62
CA LEU A 90 10.60 2.17 -2.29
C LEU A 90 11.05 1.91 -3.75
N THR A 91 11.69 2.89 -4.38
CA THR A 91 12.24 2.77 -5.75
C THR A 91 13.74 2.50 -5.79
N ASP A 92 14.39 2.34 -4.63
CA ASP A 92 15.81 2.01 -4.55
C ASP A 92 16.05 0.55 -4.98
N ASP A 93 16.48 0.38 -6.23
CA ASP A 93 16.85 -0.89 -6.84
C ASP A 93 18.11 -1.53 -6.22
N THR A 94 18.86 -0.77 -5.40
CA THR A 94 20.04 -1.30 -4.69
C THR A 94 19.65 -2.03 -3.39
N LEU A 95 18.43 -1.80 -2.90
CA LEU A 95 17.87 -2.52 -1.77
C LEU A 95 17.22 -3.82 -2.24
N SER A 96 17.50 -4.92 -1.54
CA SER A 96 16.77 -6.16 -1.79
C SER A 96 15.33 -6.01 -1.31
N ASP A 97 14.39 -6.55 -2.08
CA ASP A 97 12.94 -6.56 -1.77
C ASP A 97 12.65 -6.97 -0.32
N ARG A 98 13.45 -7.88 0.23
CA ARG A 98 13.32 -8.41 1.60
C ARG A 98 13.62 -7.40 2.71
N TRP A 99 14.36 -6.34 2.42
CA TRP A 99 14.80 -5.36 3.42
C TRP A 99 14.23 -3.96 3.16
N ARG A 100 13.48 -3.77 2.06
CA ARG A 100 13.05 -2.44 1.61
C ARG A 100 12.13 -1.76 2.63
N ILE A 101 11.19 -2.49 3.23
CA ILE A 101 10.31 -1.95 4.29
C ILE A 101 11.06 -1.75 5.61
N ASP A 102 11.92 -2.71 6.00
CA ASP A 102 12.72 -2.56 7.23
C ASP A 102 13.66 -1.34 7.15
N GLU A 103 14.32 -1.16 6.01
CA GLU A 103 15.19 -0.02 5.74
C GLU A 103 14.40 1.30 5.72
N LEU A 104 13.15 1.28 5.25
CA LEU A 104 12.27 2.44 5.31
C LEU A 104 12.02 2.87 6.76
N PHE A 105 11.73 1.93 7.66
CA PHE A 105 11.58 2.25 9.09
C PHE A 105 12.88 2.67 9.77
N VAL A 106 14.04 2.27 9.25
CA VAL A 106 15.35 2.68 9.76
C VAL A 106 15.75 4.08 9.27
N ARG A 107 15.44 4.42 8.01
CA ARG A 107 15.82 5.69 7.38
C ARG A 107 14.84 6.81 7.62
N ALA A 108 13.53 6.53 7.63
CA ALA A 108 12.52 7.55 7.85
C ALA A 108 12.50 7.93 9.33
N ASN A 109 12.77 9.20 9.62
CA ASN A 109 12.63 9.76 10.96
C ASN A 109 11.23 10.36 11.17
N ASP A 110 10.91 10.76 12.40
CA ASP A 110 9.60 11.33 12.74
C ASP A 110 9.25 12.58 11.91
N ASP A 111 10.24 13.38 11.48
CA ASP A 111 10.03 14.57 10.64
C ASP A 111 9.68 14.19 9.19
N ASP A 112 10.23 13.10 8.65
CA ASP A 112 9.88 12.57 7.34
C ASP A 112 8.43 12.06 7.34
N PHE A 113 8.06 11.31 8.39
CA PHE A 113 6.68 10.88 8.59
C PHE A 113 5.73 12.08 8.70
N ALA A 114 6.08 13.11 9.49
CA ALA A 114 5.28 14.31 9.63
C ALA A 114 5.15 15.09 8.31
N SER A 115 6.20 15.13 7.50
CA SER A 115 6.21 15.80 6.20
C SER A 115 5.29 15.12 5.19
N VAL A 116 5.33 13.79 5.11
CA VAL A 116 4.43 13.04 4.21
C VAL A 116 3.00 13.06 4.73
N LEU A 117 2.78 12.95 6.03
CA LEU A 117 1.46 13.13 6.65
C LEU A 117 0.86 14.51 6.31
N ALA A 118 1.67 15.57 6.41
CA ALA A 118 1.26 16.92 6.04
C ALA A 118 0.95 17.01 4.54
N ALA A 119 1.80 16.47 3.66
CA ALA A 119 1.60 16.46 2.22
C ALA A 119 0.32 15.70 1.81
N CYS A 120 0.09 14.50 2.35
CA CYS A 120 -1.09 13.69 2.08
C CYS A 120 -2.37 14.32 2.65
N ARG A 121 -2.30 15.00 3.80
CA ARG A 121 -3.45 15.72 4.38
C ARG A 121 -3.83 16.98 3.58
N ILE A 122 -2.86 17.61 2.89
CA ILE A 122 -3.12 18.74 1.98
C ILE A 122 -3.60 18.25 0.61
N ALA A 123 -3.21 17.04 0.21
CA ALA A 123 -3.56 16.42 -1.08
C ALA A 123 -4.91 15.67 -1.09
N THR A 124 -5.70 15.72 -0.01
CA THR A 124 -7.14 15.43 -0.08
C THR A 124 -7.90 16.71 -0.44
N PRO A 125 -8.15 17.01 -1.72
CA PRO A 125 -9.26 17.89 -2.05
C PRO A 125 -10.56 17.16 -1.70
N ASP A 126 -11.45 17.89 -1.04
CA ASP A 126 -12.85 17.53 -0.87
C ASP A 126 -13.50 17.04 -2.18
N GLY A 127 -14.34 16.00 -2.06
CA GLY A 127 -15.62 15.84 -2.76
C GLY A 127 -15.68 15.80 -4.29
N ASP A 128 -16.01 14.63 -4.84
CA ASP A 128 -17.35 14.33 -5.40
C ASP A 128 -17.52 12.83 -5.68
#